data_AF-A0A9E0A5J5-F1
#
_entry.id   AF-A0A9E0A5J5-F1
#
_cell.length_a   1.000
_cell.length_b   1.000
_cell.length_c   1.000
_cell.angle_alpha   90.00
_cell.angle_beta   90.00
_cell.angle_gamma   90.00
#
_symmetry.space_group_name_H-M   'P 1'
#
loop_
_entity.id
_entity.type
_entity.pdbx_description
1 polymer ?
#
loop_
_entity_poly.entity_id
_entity_poly.type
_entity_poly.pdbx_seq_one_letter_code
_entity_poly.pdbx_strand_id
1 'polypeptide(L)' 'MVRNRAGLPSISGATLQDIWDERRAELAMEEDRYFDLVRTNQAATALASKGFVVGKHEHYPIPAAQLQLNPNLTQNSGY' A
#
# COMPACT_ATOMS: atom_id res chain seq x y z
N MET A 1 15.60 5.06 -18.63
CA MET A 1 15.38 4.36 -17.36
C MET A 1 13.90 4.47 -16.99
N VAL A 2 13.29 3.40 -16.48
CA VAL A 2 11.83 3.09 -16.39
C VAL A 2 11.01 3.51 -17.62
N ARG A 3 10.51 4.75 -17.71
CA ARG A 3 9.68 5.25 -18.83
C ARG A 3 10.28 5.00 -20.21
N ASN A 4 11.55 5.38 -20.41
CA ASN A 4 12.20 5.18 -21.70
C ASN A 4 12.37 3.69 -22.04
N ARG A 5 12.45 2.78 -21.03
CA ARG A 5 12.48 1.32 -21.25
C ARG A 5 11.13 0.84 -21.75
N ALA A 6 10.04 1.41 -21.24
CA ALA A 6 8.67 1.16 -21.70
C ALA A 6 8.29 1.92 -22.98
N GLY A 7 9.23 2.61 -23.65
CA GLY A 7 8.97 3.38 -24.88
C GLY A 7 8.21 4.69 -24.66
N LEU A 8 8.11 5.17 -23.42
CA LEU A 8 7.42 6.40 -23.06
C LEU A 8 8.38 7.60 -22.99
N PRO A 9 7.93 8.81 -23.35
CA PRO A 9 8.74 10.01 -23.24
C PRO A 9 9.03 10.36 -21.79
N SER A 10 10.19 10.97 -21.56
CA SER A 10 10.58 11.49 -20.25
C SER A 10 9.68 12.65 -19.83
N ILE A 11 9.37 12.73 -18.53
CA ILE A 11 8.63 13.83 -17.93
C ILE A 11 9.63 14.85 -17.40
N SER A 12 9.43 16.14 -17.69
CA SER A 12 10.18 17.24 -17.08
C SER A 12 9.37 17.81 -15.91
N GLY A 13 10.02 18.11 -14.79
CA GLY A 13 9.33 18.66 -13.61
C GLY A 13 8.38 17.67 -12.94
N ALA A 14 8.78 16.40 -12.84
CA ALA A 14 7.94 15.33 -12.28
C ALA A 14 7.40 15.69 -10.88
N THR A 15 6.11 15.46 -10.70
CA THR A 15 5.42 15.60 -9.42
C THR A 15 5.44 14.29 -8.63
N LEU A 16 5.04 14.35 -7.36
CA LEU A 16 4.90 13.14 -6.56
C LEU A 16 3.78 12.21 -7.09
N GLN A 17 2.74 12.80 -7.69
CA GLN A 17 1.67 12.04 -8.34
C GLN A 17 2.21 11.25 -9.53
N ASP A 18 3.06 11.86 -10.38
CA ASP A 18 3.70 11.16 -11.50
C ASP A 18 4.52 9.95 -11.02
N ILE A 19 5.21 10.09 -9.88
CA ILE A 19 5.98 8.98 -9.29
C ILE A 19 5.06 7.84 -8.82
N TRP A 20 3.92 8.17 -8.19
CA TRP A 20 2.97 7.16 -7.71
C TRP A 20 2.27 6.43 -8.84
N ASP A 21 1.96 7.14 -9.93
CA ASP A 21 1.34 6.56 -11.11
C ASP A 21 2.36 5.68 -11.88
N GLU A 22 3.61 6.14 -12.02
CA GLU A 22 4.68 5.35 -12.65
C GLU A 22 4.98 4.08 -11.83
N ARG A 23 5.08 4.16 -10.49
CA ARG A 23 5.26 2.98 -9.65
C ARG A 23 4.12 1.97 -9.80
N ARG A 24 2.88 2.45 -9.91
CA ARG A 24 1.71 1.58 -10.14
C ARG A 24 1.78 0.88 -11.49
N ALA A 25 2.24 1.59 -12.53
CA ALA A 25 2.34 1.05 -13.88
C ALA A 25 3.50 0.04 -14.00
N GLU A 26 4.66 0.37 -13.43
CA GLU A 26 5.88 -0.42 -13.52
C GLU A 26 5.83 -1.69 -12.68
N LEU A 27 5.29 -1.64 -11.45
CA LEU A 27 5.32 -2.72 -10.45
C LEU A 27 3.95 -3.40 -10.28
N ALA A 28 3.13 -3.36 -11.33
CA ALA A 28 1.81 -3.97 -11.29
C ALA A 28 1.95 -5.49 -11.12
N MET A 29 1.17 -6.06 -10.19
CA MET A 29 1.19 -7.48 -9.84
C MET A 29 2.48 -7.95 -9.14
N GLU A 30 3.29 -7.03 -8.62
CA GLU A 30 4.50 -7.33 -7.82
C GLU A 30 4.29 -7.01 -6.32
N GLU A 31 3.05 -7.07 -5.84
CA GLU A 31 2.67 -7.01 -4.41
C GLU A 31 2.97 -5.70 -3.65
N ASP A 32 3.47 -4.65 -4.32
CA ASP A 32 3.82 -3.37 -3.68
C ASP A 32 2.64 -2.40 -3.48
N ARG A 33 1.58 -2.51 -4.29
CA ARG A 33 0.57 -1.43 -4.42
C ARG A 33 -0.13 -1.10 -3.10
N TYR A 34 -0.40 -2.10 -2.28
CA TYR A 34 -1.08 -1.89 -0.99
C TYR A 34 -0.20 -1.03 -0.06
N PHE A 35 1.08 -1.36 0.08
CA PHE A 35 2.01 -0.60 0.94
C PHE A 35 2.23 0.81 0.43
N ASP A 36 2.29 1.00 -0.89
CA ASP A 36 2.35 2.33 -1.51
C ASP A 36 1.11 3.17 -1.16
N LEU A 37 -0.09 2.59 -1.21
CA LEU A 37 -1.32 3.28 -0.84
C LEU A 37 -1.36 3.65 0.65
N VAL A 38 -0.93 2.75 1.53
CA VAL A 38 -0.92 2.97 2.99
C VAL A 38 0.07 4.08 3.36
N ARG A 39 1.34 3.96 2.92
CA ARG A 39 2.39 4.93 3.31
C ARG A 39 2.17 6.34 2.76
N THR A 40 1.32 6.48 1.74
CA THR A 40 0.97 7.77 1.12
C THR A 40 -0.41 8.28 1.53
N ASN A 41 -1.07 7.60 2.49
CA ASN A 41 -2.42 7.93 2.98
C ASN A 41 -3.52 7.92 1.89
N GLN A 42 -3.33 7.15 0.82
CA GLN A 42 -4.30 7.01 -0.28
C GLN A 42 -5.22 5.81 -0.13
N ALA A 43 -4.91 4.88 0.79
CA ALA A 43 -5.65 3.63 0.96
C ALA A 43 -7.14 3.85 1.27
N ALA A 44 -7.45 4.83 2.12
CA ALA A 44 -8.83 5.17 2.48
C ALA A 44 -9.70 5.48 1.25
N THR A 45 -9.17 6.24 0.29
CA THR A 45 -9.88 6.58 -0.95
C THR A 45 -9.83 5.42 -1.95
N ALA A 46 -8.65 4.87 -2.22
CA ALA A 46 -8.44 3.87 -3.26
C ALA A 46 -9.14 2.53 -2.98
N LEU A 47 -9.32 2.18 -1.70
CA LEU A 47 -9.90 0.91 -1.25
C LEU A 47 -11.25 1.09 -0.54
N ALA A 48 -11.87 2.27 -0.62
CA ALA A 48 -13.16 2.57 0.01
C ALA A 48 -14.24 1.53 -0.33
N SER A 49 -14.39 1.21 -1.62
CA SER A 49 -15.36 0.22 -2.11
C SER A 49 -15.04 -1.23 -1.72
N LYS A 50 -13.84 -1.47 -1.18
CA LYS A 50 -13.40 -2.77 -0.66
C LYS A 50 -13.51 -2.85 0.86
N GLY A 51 -14.03 -1.81 1.51
CA GLY A 51 -14.23 -1.78 2.97
C GLY A 51 -12.98 -1.43 3.77
N PHE A 52 -12.07 -0.63 3.21
CA PHE A 52 -10.93 -0.12 3.99
C PHE A 52 -11.39 0.76 5.15
N VAL A 53 -10.86 0.52 6.35
CA VAL A 53 -11.16 1.28 7.56
C VAL A 53 -9.86 1.87 8.09
N VAL A 54 -9.82 3.20 8.20
CA VAL A 54 -8.66 3.93 8.71
C VAL A 54 -8.45 3.62 10.19
N GLY A 55 -7.20 3.41 10.58
CA GLY A 55 -6.79 3.03 11.95
C GLY A 55 -6.98 1.55 12.28
N LYS A 56 -7.26 0.72 11.27
CA LYS A 56 -7.43 -0.73 11.38
C LYS A 56 -6.72 -1.43 10.22
N HIS A 57 -7.14 -1.15 8.99
CA HIS A 57 -6.71 -1.90 7.80
C HIS A 57 -5.36 -1.48 7.23
N GLU A 58 -4.58 -0.62 7.91
CA GLU A 58 -3.19 -0.30 7.59
C GLU A 58 -2.22 -1.42 7.99
N HIS A 59 -2.63 -2.28 8.93
CA HIS A 59 -1.85 -3.41 9.41
C HIS A 59 -2.68 -4.69 9.33
N TYR A 60 -2.03 -5.82 9.06
CA TYR A 60 -2.68 -7.12 9.17
C TYR A 60 -2.94 -7.47 10.64
N PRO A 61 -3.99 -8.26 10.94
CA PRO A 61 -4.22 -8.76 12.30
C PRO A 61 -3.09 -9.71 12.69
N ILE A 62 -2.70 -9.67 13.96
CA ILE A 62 -1.86 -10.72 14.55
C ILE A 62 -2.68 -12.02 14.54
N PRO A 63 -2.14 -13.14 14.03
CA PRO A 63 -2.88 -14.40 13.99
C PRO A 63 -3.34 -14.86 15.38
N ALA A 64 -4.60 -15.27 15.51
CA ALA A 64 -5.19 -15.65 16.80
C ALA A 64 -4.42 -16.76 17.53
N ALA A 65 -3.87 -17.73 16.78
CA ALA A 65 -3.03 -18.78 17.35
C ALA A 65 -1.76 -18.21 18.02
N GLN A 66 -1.17 -17.15 17.47
CA GLN A 66 0.02 -16.51 18.06
C GLN A 66 -0.33 -15.75 19.34
N LEU A 67 -1.49 -15.09 19.39
CA LEU A 67 -1.99 -14.45 20.63
C LEU A 67 -2.25 -15.48 21.74
N GLN A 68 -2.75 -16.67 21.40
CA GLN A 68 -2.96 -17.75 22.37
C GLN A 68 -1.65 -18.33 22.91
N LEU A 69 -0.62 -18.44 22.05
CA LEU A 69 0.68 -19.01 22.42
C LEU A 69 1.59 -18.04 23.16
N ASN A 70 1.48 -16.74 22.90
CA ASN A 70 2.35 -15.72 23.49
C ASN A 70 1.53 -14.61 24.18
N PRO A 71 1.39 -14.66 25.52
CA PRO A 71 0.61 -13.67 26.27
C PRO A 71 1.21 -12.26 26.28
N ASN A 72 2.44 -12.08 25.78
CA ASN A 72 3.06 -10.76 25.64
C ASN A 72 2.62 -10.03 24.36
N LEU A 73 1.88 -10.70 23.47
CA LEU A 73 1.34 -10.07 22.26
C LEU A 73 -0.01 -9.42 22.55
N THR A 74 -0.17 -8.18 22.13
CA THR A 74 -1.45 -7.45 22.11
C THR A 74 -1.89 -7.27 20.66
N GLN A 75 -3.17 -7.46 20.37
CA GLN A 75 -3.71 -7.29 19.02
C GLN A 75 -3.56 -5.83 18.53
N ASN A 76 -3.40 -5.68 17.21
CA ASN A 76 -3.42 -4.39 16.53
C ASN A 76 -4.77 -3.69 16.70
N SER A 77 -4.75 -2.36 16.75
CA SER A 77 -5.96 -1.53 16.94
C SER A 77 -7.08 -1.90 15.95
N GLY A 78 -8.30 -2.05 16.47
CA GLY A 78 -9.51 -2.30 15.69
C GLY A 78 -9.78 -3.76 15.29
N TYR A 79 -8.89 -4.71 15.60
CA TYR A 79 -9.07 -6.14 15.38
C TYR A 79 -9.43 -6.93 16.64
#